data_AF-A0A9E1R1V8-F1
#
_entry.id   AF-A0A9E1R1V8-F1
#
_cell.length_a   1.000
_cell.length_b   1.000
_cell.length_c   1.000
_cell.angle_alpha   90.00
_cell.angle_beta   90.00
_cell.angle_gamma   90.00
#
_symmetry.space_group_name_H-M   'P 1'
#
loop_
_entity.id
_entity.type
_entity.pdbx_description
1 polymer ?
#
loop_
_entity_poly.entity_id
_entity_poly.type
_entity_poly.pdbx_seq_one_letter_code
_entity_poly.pdbx_strand_id
1 'polypeptide(L)'
;MNLNVIAKISSLVASAVLAMSISISTSHAFVEDICLGEGGQIENFYYDAAIQSIPECGYGKYYPRCVFKVLKRSSDTFGDTSICRGIIHFEAVYFTAQAVGFRGDIAYFIAAFSQAIDFNQYRAIDSCGIDLPFRYWTPPLRGLLRTSTVSGGSIRHLGVPYGNESDTTDALYPQWNAIAEGTLSRSRNWAFGDSDTLCHGGLTNGESKDNPFGGDSCATRGELISDVSKIVSGPIPLSGGVTKLGPQILNYDCEPECWCSNTCPEGSPPLTPKNVLLAEGDNLARYIAKSPFSKLDSGTPVPELIARLGIYMHWLSDRASHANCTNAKRSKLSGPDSDGNYTINLDTLRCNAISHAMSHYWEQGLGDKVTRGSEAALRLYAEELGAFAARYRPQHPQWFREIPPPLSMAYIVGMPAIPGVTLRASLEKSATKRIKIIMDALEENNFDPIPGFITFCNE
;
A
#
# COMPACT_ATOMS: atom_id res chain seq x y z
N MET A 1 -33.90 -18.16 -45.45
CA MET A 1 -33.74 -17.72 -44.05
C MET A 1 -34.54 -16.44 -43.86
N ASN A 2 -35.36 -16.35 -42.81
CA ASN A 2 -36.26 -15.21 -42.59
C ASN A 2 -35.45 -13.93 -42.28
N LEU A 3 -35.76 -12.82 -42.95
CA LEU A 3 -35.10 -11.51 -42.78
C LEU A 3 -35.08 -11.04 -41.31
N ASN A 4 -36.09 -11.41 -40.52
CA ASN A 4 -36.13 -11.11 -39.08
C ASN A 4 -35.13 -11.92 -38.25
N VAL A 5 -34.70 -13.09 -38.72
CA VAL A 5 -33.68 -13.92 -38.06
C VAL A 5 -32.29 -13.36 -38.37
N ILE A 6 -32.06 -12.87 -39.59
CA ILE A 6 -30.81 -12.22 -39.98
C ILE A 6 -30.61 -10.92 -39.18
N ALA A 7 -31.65 -10.09 -39.02
CA ALA A 7 -31.57 -8.86 -38.22
C ALA A 7 -31.26 -9.12 -36.73
N LYS A 8 -31.85 -10.18 -36.14
CA LYS A 8 -31.56 -10.57 -34.75
C LYS A 8 -30.14 -11.12 -34.56
N ILE A 9 -29.64 -11.90 -35.52
CA ILE A 9 -28.26 -12.41 -35.49
C ILE A 9 -27.27 -11.25 -35.66
N SER A 10 -27.53 -10.30 -36.57
CA SER A 10 -26.68 -9.11 -36.73
C SER A 10 -26.67 -8.20 -35.51
N SER A 11 -27.80 -8.06 -34.79
CA SER A 11 -27.88 -7.31 -33.53
C SER A 11 -27.13 -8.01 -32.38
N LEU A 12 -27.20 -9.35 -32.29
CA LEU A 12 -26.44 -10.13 -31.32
C LEU A 12 -24.93 -10.08 -31.61
N VAL A 13 -24.53 -10.18 -32.88
CA VAL A 13 -23.12 -10.09 -33.28
C VAL A 13 -22.59 -8.67 -33.08
N ALA A 14 -23.37 -7.63 -33.38
CA ALA A 14 -22.96 -6.24 -33.10
C ALA A 14 -22.83 -5.96 -31.59
N SER A 15 -23.66 -6.57 -30.74
CA SER A 15 -23.56 -6.43 -29.28
C SER A 15 -22.38 -7.22 -28.71
N ALA A 16 -22.10 -8.41 -29.26
CA ALA A 16 -20.93 -9.21 -28.88
C ALA A 16 -19.62 -8.58 -29.36
N VAL A 17 -19.60 -7.97 -30.55
CA VAL A 17 -18.46 -7.23 -31.08
C VAL A 17 -18.27 -5.93 -30.30
N LEU A 18 -19.32 -5.18 -29.95
CA LEU A 18 -19.17 -3.99 -29.10
C LEU A 18 -18.68 -4.34 -27.68
N ALA A 19 -19.08 -5.50 -27.13
CA ALA A 19 -18.56 -6.01 -25.86
C ALA A 19 -17.11 -6.52 -25.93
N MET A 20 -16.62 -6.94 -27.11
CA MET A 20 -15.23 -7.34 -27.34
C MET A 20 -14.33 -6.17 -27.81
N SER A 21 -14.90 -5.12 -28.40
CA SER A 21 -14.21 -3.93 -28.90
C SER A 21 -14.07 -2.81 -27.88
N ILE A 22 -14.65 -2.96 -26.67
CA ILE A 22 -14.16 -2.24 -25.51
C ILE A 22 -12.83 -2.93 -25.14
N SER A 23 -11.79 -2.62 -25.91
CA SER A 23 -10.42 -2.69 -25.43
C SER A 23 -10.38 -1.73 -24.25
N ILE A 24 -10.62 -2.29 -23.06
CA ILE A 24 -10.59 -1.58 -21.79
C ILE A 24 -9.20 -0.96 -21.72
N SER A 25 -9.16 0.36 -21.89
CA SER A 25 -8.01 1.18 -21.53
C SER A 25 -7.53 0.72 -20.16
N THR A 26 -6.24 0.41 -20.07
CA THR A 26 -5.54 -0.02 -18.85
C THR A 26 -5.90 0.91 -17.71
N SER A 27 -6.82 0.43 -16.86
CA SER A 27 -7.36 1.18 -15.74
C SER A 27 -6.70 0.63 -14.47
N HIS A 28 -6.01 1.48 -13.72
CA HIS A 28 -5.31 1.13 -12.49
C HIS A 28 -6.11 1.67 -11.31
N ALA A 29 -6.86 0.84 -10.58
CA ALA A 29 -7.79 1.32 -9.56
C ALA A 29 -7.54 0.69 -8.20
N PHE A 30 -6.98 1.48 -7.28
CA PHE A 30 -6.82 1.18 -5.85
C PHE A 30 -6.67 2.50 -5.12
N VAL A 31 -7.31 2.74 -3.97
CA VAL A 31 -7.75 4.12 -3.74
C VAL A 31 -7.48 4.64 -2.33
N GLU A 32 -7.02 5.87 -2.30
CA GLU A 32 -6.94 6.70 -1.10
C GLU A 32 -8.22 7.51 -0.92
N ASP A 33 -8.53 7.88 0.32
CA ASP A 33 -9.73 8.63 0.67
C ASP A 33 -9.55 10.15 0.76
N ILE A 34 -8.32 10.63 0.83
CA ILE A 34 -8.03 12.05 1.03
C ILE A 34 -7.13 12.55 -0.09
N CYS A 35 -7.69 13.26 -1.05
CA CYS A 35 -6.92 13.89 -2.12
C CYS A 35 -7.22 15.37 -2.14
N LEU A 36 -6.17 16.20 -2.18
CA LEU A 36 -6.38 17.64 -2.21
C LEU A 36 -6.32 18.12 -3.65
N GLY A 37 -7.40 18.72 -4.11
CA GLY A 37 -7.46 19.45 -5.36
C GLY A 37 -6.91 20.88 -5.24
N GLU A 38 -6.96 21.61 -6.35
CA GLU A 38 -6.57 23.02 -6.40
C GLU A 38 -7.33 23.85 -5.36
N GLY A 39 -6.61 24.77 -4.72
CA GLY A 39 -7.17 25.64 -3.69
C GLY A 39 -7.48 24.93 -2.37
N GLY A 40 -7.00 23.71 -2.14
CA GLY A 40 -7.14 23.02 -0.85
C GLY A 40 -8.46 22.30 -0.68
N GLN A 41 -9.16 22.01 -1.79
CA GLN A 41 -10.37 21.21 -1.75
C GLN A 41 -10.01 19.77 -1.39
N ILE A 42 -10.47 19.28 -0.24
CA ILE A 42 -10.34 17.87 0.11
C ILE A 42 -11.44 17.10 -0.61
N GLU A 43 -11.07 16.43 -1.70
CA GLU A 43 -11.93 15.47 -2.37
C GLU A 43 -11.88 14.16 -1.60
N ASN A 44 -13.05 13.74 -1.11
CA ASN A 44 -13.27 12.34 -0.76
C ASN A 44 -13.80 11.66 -2.01
N PHE A 45 -12.88 11.13 -2.81
CA PHE A 45 -13.21 10.51 -4.10
C PHE A 45 -14.33 9.48 -4.00
N TYR A 46 -14.45 8.81 -2.86
CA TYR A 46 -15.50 7.82 -2.64
C TYR A 46 -16.83 8.40 -2.27
N TYR A 47 -16.86 9.37 -1.37
CA TYR A 47 -18.09 10.07 -1.04
C TYR A 47 -18.71 10.69 -2.30
N ASP A 48 -17.88 11.27 -3.16
CA ASP A 48 -18.32 11.93 -4.38
C ASP A 48 -18.70 10.90 -5.47
N ALA A 49 -17.88 9.87 -5.68
CA ALA A 49 -18.16 8.83 -6.68
C ALA A 49 -19.32 7.92 -6.30
N ALA A 50 -19.48 7.56 -5.03
CA ALA A 50 -20.52 6.65 -4.58
C ALA A 50 -21.77 7.44 -4.15
N ILE A 51 -21.68 8.28 -3.12
CA ILE A 51 -22.86 8.81 -2.42
C ILE A 51 -23.51 9.98 -3.15
N GLN A 52 -22.73 10.97 -3.59
CA GLN A 52 -23.31 12.12 -4.29
C GLN A 52 -23.88 11.72 -5.65
N SER A 53 -23.16 10.87 -6.39
CA SER A 53 -23.53 10.54 -7.77
C SER A 53 -24.57 9.42 -7.89
N ILE A 54 -24.80 8.63 -6.83
CA ILE A 54 -25.85 7.60 -6.75
C ILE A 54 -26.33 7.52 -5.28
N PRO A 55 -27.47 8.12 -4.90
CA PRO A 55 -27.95 8.13 -3.51
C PRO A 55 -28.15 6.75 -2.88
N GLU A 56 -28.33 5.71 -3.71
CA GLU A 56 -28.46 4.32 -3.27
C GLU A 56 -27.12 3.74 -2.82
N CYS A 57 -25.99 4.24 -3.31
CA CYS A 57 -24.62 3.85 -2.94
C CYS A 57 -24.16 4.41 -1.59
N GLY A 58 -25.10 4.57 -0.64
CA GLY A 58 -24.81 4.99 0.71
C GLY A 58 -23.84 4.04 1.43
N TYR A 59 -23.12 4.58 2.41
CA TYR A 59 -22.20 3.84 3.28
C TYR A 59 -22.82 2.50 3.75
N GLY A 60 -22.08 1.40 3.58
CA GLY A 60 -22.48 0.06 4.02
C GLY A 60 -23.44 -0.69 3.10
N LYS A 61 -23.84 -0.13 1.95
CA LYS A 61 -24.66 -0.84 0.94
C LYS A 61 -23.83 -1.27 -0.25
N TYR A 62 -23.90 -2.55 -0.61
CA TYR A 62 -23.25 -3.07 -1.80
C TYR A 62 -24.19 -2.98 -3.01
N TYR A 63 -23.82 -2.19 -4.01
CA TYR A 63 -24.35 -2.33 -5.36
C TYR A 63 -23.20 -2.34 -6.37
N PRO A 64 -23.15 -3.33 -7.30
CA PRO A 64 -22.07 -3.43 -8.29
C PRO A 64 -21.78 -2.13 -9.05
N ARG A 65 -22.83 -1.37 -9.40
CA ARG A 65 -22.69 -0.05 -10.07
C ARG A 65 -21.94 1.00 -9.24
N CYS A 66 -22.01 0.95 -7.90
CA CYS A 66 -21.25 1.84 -7.02
C CYS A 66 -19.77 1.52 -7.12
N VAL A 67 -19.45 0.22 -7.05
CA VAL A 67 -18.08 -0.28 -7.16
C VAL A 67 -17.48 0.08 -8.51
N PHE A 68 -18.23 -0.06 -9.60
CA PHE A 68 -17.75 0.35 -10.93
C PHE A 68 -17.45 1.85 -11.03
N LYS A 69 -18.26 2.72 -10.44
CA LYS A 69 -17.98 4.17 -10.42
C LYS A 69 -16.73 4.51 -9.62
N VAL A 70 -16.57 3.89 -8.45
CA VAL A 70 -15.34 3.99 -7.65
C VAL A 70 -14.16 3.55 -8.49
N LEU A 71 -14.17 2.31 -9.01
CA LEU A 71 -13.10 1.76 -9.83
C LEU A 71 -12.72 2.67 -11.01
N LYS A 72 -13.71 3.26 -11.69
CA LYS A 72 -13.47 4.21 -12.77
C LYS A 72 -12.77 5.47 -12.27
N ARG A 73 -13.32 6.16 -11.26
CA ARG A 73 -12.71 7.38 -10.71
C ARG A 73 -11.30 7.11 -10.20
N SER A 74 -11.10 5.96 -9.57
CA SER A 74 -9.79 5.50 -9.16
C SER A 74 -8.86 5.41 -10.35
N SER A 75 -9.20 4.65 -11.39
CA SER A 75 -8.41 4.58 -12.63
C SER A 75 -8.01 5.94 -13.18
N ASP A 76 -8.89 6.93 -13.11
CA ASP A 76 -8.64 8.26 -13.64
C ASP A 76 -7.70 9.10 -12.74
N THR A 77 -7.47 8.65 -11.50
CA THR A 77 -6.70 9.35 -10.45
C THR A 77 -5.27 8.80 -10.28
N PHE A 78 -5.02 7.52 -10.58
CA PHE A 78 -3.71 6.90 -10.31
C PHE A 78 -2.72 7.11 -11.46
N GLY A 79 -1.69 7.92 -11.20
CA GLY A 79 -0.44 7.97 -11.96
C GLY A 79 0.75 7.46 -11.15
N ASP A 80 1.95 7.48 -11.75
CA ASP A 80 3.25 7.14 -11.12
C ASP A 80 3.62 8.04 -9.91
N THR A 81 2.84 9.08 -9.65
CA THR A 81 2.92 10.01 -8.51
C THR A 81 1.52 10.34 -8.03
N SER A 82 1.34 10.51 -6.72
CA SER A 82 0.05 10.98 -6.19
C SER A 82 0.15 11.93 -5.02
N ILE A 83 -0.81 12.84 -5.02
CA ILE A 83 -1.09 13.83 -3.98
C ILE A 83 -2.06 13.32 -2.90
N CYS A 84 -2.57 12.11 -3.11
CA CYS A 84 -3.53 11.48 -2.23
C CYS A 84 -2.88 10.81 -1.03
N ARG A 85 -3.65 10.70 0.04
CA ARG A 85 -3.29 10.05 1.29
C ARG A 85 -4.44 9.20 1.82
N GLY A 86 -4.08 8.10 2.47
CA GLY A 86 -4.99 7.23 3.18
C GLY A 86 -5.07 7.59 4.65
N ILE A 87 -6.27 7.62 5.23
CA ILE A 87 -6.43 7.74 6.68
C ILE A 87 -5.70 6.61 7.43
N ILE A 88 -5.65 5.40 6.85
CA ILE A 88 -4.93 4.26 7.40
C ILE A 88 -3.45 4.34 7.07
N HIS A 89 -3.07 4.52 5.80
CA HIS A 89 -1.68 4.38 5.34
C HIS A 89 -0.76 5.57 5.65
N PHE A 90 -1.31 6.79 5.78
CA PHE A 90 -0.52 7.98 6.07
C PHE A 90 -0.87 8.58 7.44
N GLU A 91 -2.12 9.00 7.64
CA GLU A 91 -2.53 9.80 8.81
C GLU A 91 -2.39 9.00 10.12
N ALA A 92 -2.91 7.77 10.15
CA ALA A 92 -2.79 6.89 11.31
C ALA A 92 -1.33 6.50 11.59
N VAL A 93 -0.52 6.25 10.55
CA VAL A 93 0.91 5.95 10.69
C VAL A 93 1.65 7.15 11.29
N TYR A 94 1.40 8.36 10.79
CA TYR A 94 2.02 9.59 11.28
C TYR A 94 1.73 9.84 12.76
N PHE A 95 0.44 9.83 13.12
CA PHE A 95 0.02 10.04 14.50
C PHE A 95 0.58 8.95 15.43
N THR A 96 0.48 7.68 15.03
CA THR A 96 0.94 6.55 15.84
C THR A 96 2.45 6.58 16.04
N ALA A 97 3.23 6.95 15.02
CA ALA A 97 4.68 7.09 15.14
C ALA A 97 5.05 8.16 16.18
N GLN A 98 4.43 9.34 16.14
CA GLN A 98 4.69 10.34 17.18
C GLN A 98 4.22 9.87 18.57
N ALA A 99 3.08 9.19 18.64
CA ALA A 99 2.54 8.65 19.88
C ALA A 99 3.45 7.63 20.57
N VAL A 100 4.18 6.80 19.80
CA VAL A 100 5.20 5.88 20.35
C VAL A 100 6.57 6.54 20.58
N GLY A 101 6.69 7.82 20.23
CA GLY A 101 7.80 8.70 20.62
C GLY A 101 8.79 9.05 19.51
N PHE A 102 8.47 8.84 18.23
CA PHE A 102 9.27 9.41 17.13
C PHE A 102 9.13 10.94 17.09
N ARG A 103 10.16 11.65 16.60
CA ARG A 103 10.06 13.08 16.27
C ARG A 103 9.20 13.27 15.01
N GLY A 104 8.59 14.44 14.84
CA GLY A 104 7.69 14.75 13.73
C GLY A 104 8.24 14.51 12.33
N ASP A 105 9.47 14.94 12.04
CA ASP A 105 10.11 14.74 10.73
C ASP A 105 10.36 13.24 10.43
N ILE A 106 10.74 12.45 11.44
CA ILE A 106 10.89 11.00 11.30
C ILE A 106 9.53 10.33 11.09
N ALA A 107 8.54 10.66 11.93
CA ALA A 107 7.17 10.17 11.81
C ALA A 107 6.58 10.48 10.42
N TYR A 108 6.87 11.68 9.90
CA TYR A 108 6.45 12.11 8.56
C TYR A 108 6.99 11.18 7.49
N PHE A 109 8.28 10.87 7.50
CA PHE A 109 8.85 10.00 6.49
C PHE A 109 8.42 8.53 6.64
N ILE A 110 8.16 8.04 7.85
CA ILE A 110 7.53 6.71 8.02
C ILE A 110 6.18 6.69 7.29
N ALA A 111 5.33 7.71 7.50
CA ALA A 111 4.03 7.83 6.83
C ALA A 111 4.13 8.04 5.31
N ALA A 112 5.06 8.89 4.86
CA ALA A 112 5.28 9.16 3.44
C ALA A 112 5.75 7.91 2.67
N PHE A 113 6.70 7.15 3.24
CA PHE A 113 7.17 5.90 2.64
C PHE A 113 6.11 4.79 2.71
N SER A 114 5.26 4.78 3.74
CA SER A 114 4.08 3.92 3.78
C SER A 114 3.16 4.21 2.60
N GLN A 115 2.79 5.49 2.40
CA GLN A 115 1.91 5.90 1.30
C GLN A 115 2.50 5.68 -0.11
N ALA A 116 3.82 5.83 -0.28
CA ALA A 116 4.45 5.76 -1.59
C ALA A 116 4.28 4.42 -2.32
N ILE A 117 4.05 3.33 -1.57
CA ILE A 117 3.89 1.97 -2.13
C ILE A 117 2.63 1.85 -3.01
N ASP A 118 1.61 2.65 -2.71
CA ASP A 118 0.38 2.71 -3.49
C ASP A 118 0.55 3.40 -4.85
N PHE A 119 1.57 4.24 -4.98
CA PHE A 119 1.70 5.22 -6.06
C PHE A 119 3.06 5.32 -6.70
N ASN A 120 4.01 4.44 -6.37
CA ASN A 120 5.43 4.55 -6.71
C ASN A 120 6.13 5.76 -6.06
N GLN A 121 5.51 6.94 -6.01
CA GLN A 121 6.03 8.12 -5.34
C GLN A 121 4.90 8.87 -4.60
N TYR A 122 5.15 9.21 -3.34
CA TYR A 122 4.33 10.14 -2.59
C TYR A 122 4.76 11.59 -2.87
N ARG A 123 3.84 12.37 -3.44
CA ARG A 123 3.99 13.80 -3.73
C ARG A 123 3.35 14.60 -2.59
N ALA A 124 4.18 15.35 -1.87
CA ALA A 124 3.72 16.09 -0.70
C ALA A 124 3.14 17.45 -1.11
N ILE A 125 1.95 17.74 -0.63
CA ILE A 125 1.25 19.00 -0.86
C ILE A 125 0.66 19.50 0.47
N ASP A 126 0.46 20.81 0.58
CA ASP A 126 -0.13 21.44 1.75
C ASP A 126 -1.67 21.45 1.71
N SER A 127 -2.29 21.93 2.78
CA SER A 127 -3.74 22.06 2.92
C SER A 127 -4.38 23.05 1.93
N CYS A 128 -3.59 23.83 1.18
CA CYS A 128 -4.04 24.70 0.09
C CYS A 128 -3.93 24.01 -1.29
N GLY A 129 -3.48 22.76 -1.35
CA GLY A 129 -3.24 22.06 -2.61
C GLY A 129 -1.96 22.52 -3.33
N ILE A 130 -1.03 23.16 -2.61
CA ILE A 130 0.24 23.65 -3.17
C ILE A 130 1.33 22.63 -2.88
N ASP A 131 2.20 22.39 -3.86
CA ASP A 131 3.37 21.53 -3.68
C ASP A 131 4.26 22.01 -2.54
N LEU A 132 4.54 21.10 -1.61
CA LEU A 132 5.63 21.28 -0.67
C LEU A 132 6.97 21.10 -1.40
N PRO A 133 8.06 21.71 -0.89
CA PRO A 133 9.40 21.52 -1.42
C PRO A 133 9.76 20.02 -1.58
N PHE A 134 10.48 19.66 -2.63
CA PHE A 134 10.83 18.27 -2.96
C PHE A 134 11.45 17.47 -1.81
N ARG A 135 12.11 18.13 -0.86
CA ARG A 135 12.61 17.46 0.35
C ARG A 135 11.56 16.64 1.10
N TYR A 136 10.28 17.00 1.01
CA TYR A 136 9.17 16.29 1.67
C TYR A 136 8.66 15.10 0.86
N TRP A 137 8.99 15.00 -0.42
CA TRP A 137 8.49 13.92 -1.26
C TRP A 137 9.32 12.66 -0.98
N THR A 138 8.74 11.49 -1.23
CA THR A 138 9.55 10.27 -1.38
C THR A 138 10.25 10.30 -2.72
N PRO A 139 11.38 9.61 -2.92
CA PRO A 139 11.82 9.35 -4.26
C PRO A 139 10.91 8.29 -4.93
N PRO A 140 10.93 8.14 -6.26
CA PRO A 140 10.24 7.04 -6.94
C PRO A 140 10.74 5.65 -6.50
N LEU A 141 9.82 4.75 -6.18
CA LEU A 141 10.03 3.37 -5.72
C LEU A 141 9.39 2.37 -6.70
N ARG A 142 9.78 2.41 -7.98
CA ARG A 142 9.05 1.72 -9.07
C ARG A 142 8.99 0.20 -8.91
N GLY A 143 9.98 -0.33 -8.23
CA GLY A 143 10.08 -1.75 -7.88
C GLY A 143 9.20 -2.21 -6.72
N LEU A 144 8.55 -1.28 -6.02
CA LEU A 144 7.62 -1.58 -4.92
C LEU A 144 6.19 -1.18 -5.24
N LEU A 145 5.96 -0.57 -6.40
CA LEU A 145 4.62 -0.23 -6.85
C LEU A 145 3.74 -1.47 -6.73
N ARG A 146 2.66 -1.35 -5.96
CA ARG A 146 1.70 -2.44 -5.71
C ARG A 146 1.16 -3.07 -7.00
N THR A 147 1.20 -2.35 -8.12
CA THR A 147 0.73 -2.85 -9.41
C THR A 147 1.75 -3.61 -10.24
N SER A 148 3.01 -3.63 -9.80
CA SER A 148 4.12 -4.20 -10.56
C SER A 148 4.27 -5.70 -10.28
N THR A 149 3.80 -6.53 -11.21
CA THR A 149 4.02 -7.99 -11.18
C THR A 149 5.44 -8.38 -11.55
N VAL A 150 6.07 -7.61 -12.45
CA VAL A 150 7.45 -7.84 -12.93
C VAL A 150 8.46 -7.69 -11.80
N SER A 151 8.26 -6.72 -10.92
CA SER A 151 9.09 -6.56 -9.72
C SER A 151 8.55 -7.34 -8.54
N GLY A 152 7.29 -7.77 -8.50
CA GLY A 152 6.73 -8.49 -7.34
C GLY A 152 6.23 -7.58 -6.21
N GLY A 153 6.04 -6.28 -6.48
CA GLY A 153 5.40 -5.35 -5.55
C GLY A 153 3.98 -5.79 -5.16
N SER A 154 3.23 -6.38 -6.11
CA SER A 154 1.88 -6.89 -5.87
C SER A 154 1.81 -8.07 -4.89
N ILE A 155 2.86 -8.89 -4.83
CA ILE A 155 2.96 -10.04 -3.91
C ILE A 155 3.10 -9.57 -2.46
N ARG A 156 3.83 -8.47 -2.26
CA ARG A 156 4.09 -7.90 -0.95
C ARG A 156 2.93 -7.08 -0.43
N HIS A 157 2.19 -6.44 -1.33
CA HIS A 157 0.95 -5.73 -1.01
C HIS A 157 -0.06 -6.67 -0.34
N LEU A 158 -0.18 -7.94 -0.74
CA LEU A 158 -1.12 -8.86 -0.07
C LEU A 158 -0.51 -9.65 1.09
N GLY A 159 0.82 -9.84 1.11
CA GLY A 159 1.48 -10.66 2.14
C GLY A 159 0.93 -12.09 2.19
N VAL A 160 0.79 -12.75 1.03
CA VAL A 160 0.15 -14.07 0.93
C VAL A 160 0.88 -15.08 1.82
N PRO A 161 0.14 -15.83 2.68
CA PRO A 161 0.76 -16.79 3.59
C PRO A 161 1.29 -18.00 2.84
N TYR A 162 2.39 -18.55 3.34
CA TYR A 162 2.97 -19.80 2.85
C TYR A 162 2.23 -21.02 3.41
N GLY A 163 2.09 -22.04 2.58
CA GLY A 163 1.54 -23.33 2.98
C GLY A 163 0.59 -23.93 1.95
N ASN A 164 -0.28 -24.81 2.42
CA ASN A 164 -1.30 -25.48 1.63
C ASN A 164 -2.72 -25.06 2.08
N GLU A 165 -3.76 -25.54 1.40
CA GLU A 165 -5.15 -25.15 1.68
C GLU A 165 -5.65 -25.59 3.07
N SER A 166 -4.96 -26.54 3.73
CA SER A 166 -5.29 -27.01 5.07
C SER A 166 -4.68 -26.15 6.18
N ASP A 167 -3.66 -25.34 5.85
CA ASP A 167 -3.02 -24.45 6.80
C ASP A 167 -3.90 -23.23 7.09
N THR A 168 -4.04 -22.91 8.37
CA THR A 168 -4.78 -21.73 8.82
C THR A 168 -3.80 -20.64 9.21
N THR A 169 -3.93 -19.46 8.59
CA THR A 169 -3.24 -18.24 9.00
C THR A 169 -4.25 -17.19 9.42
N ASP A 170 -3.83 -16.27 10.29
CA ASP A 170 -4.64 -15.13 10.67
C ASP A 170 -3.88 -13.82 10.43
N ALA A 171 -4.21 -13.18 9.31
CA ALA A 171 -3.78 -11.83 8.95
C ALA A 171 -4.02 -10.77 10.03
N LEU A 172 -5.02 -10.96 10.90
CA LEU A 172 -5.33 -10.00 11.96
C LEU A 172 -4.35 -10.11 13.14
N TYR A 173 -3.68 -11.26 13.27
CA TYR A 173 -2.73 -11.57 14.34
C TYR A 173 -1.53 -12.34 13.78
N PRO A 174 -0.66 -11.68 12.98
CA PRO A 174 0.48 -12.33 12.35
C PRO A 174 1.38 -13.04 13.36
N GLN A 175 1.74 -14.28 13.06
CA GLN A 175 2.62 -15.11 13.88
C GLN A 175 4.06 -15.04 13.33
N TRP A 176 4.89 -14.13 13.86
CA TRP A 176 6.22 -13.81 13.32
C TRP A 176 7.21 -14.98 13.21
N ASN A 177 7.03 -16.03 14.02
CA ASN A 177 7.88 -17.22 14.01
C ASN A 177 7.29 -18.37 13.18
N ALA A 178 6.07 -18.21 12.65
CA ALA A 178 5.44 -19.23 11.83
C ALA A 178 5.96 -19.15 10.41
N ILE A 179 6.32 -20.32 9.86
CA ILE A 179 6.76 -20.45 8.46
C ILE A 179 5.69 -19.91 7.50
N ALA A 180 4.41 -20.06 7.86
CA ALA A 180 3.29 -19.54 7.10
C ALA A 180 3.29 -18.01 6.93
N GLU A 181 3.93 -17.27 7.84
CA GLU A 181 4.08 -15.80 7.74
C GLU A 181 5.45 -15.39 7.16
N GLY A 182 6.16 -16.30 6.49
CA GLY A 182 7.52 -16.06 6.00
C GLY A 182 7.66 -14.82 5.13
N THR A 183 6.72 -14.57 4.22
CA THR A 183 6.69 -13.35 3.38
C THR A 183 6.72 -12.08 4.23
N LEU A 184 5.84 -12.00 5.24
CA LEU A 184 5.71 -10.82 6.10
C LEU A 184 6.87 -10.72 7.11
N SER A 185 7.27 -11.85 7.69
CA SER A 185 8.35 -11.93 8.69
C SER A 185 9.71 -11.57 8.08
N ARG A 186 10.00 -11.96 6.84
CA ARG A 186 11.20 -11.52 6.13
C ARG A 186 11.18 -10.03 5.80
N SER A 187 10.00 -9.48 5.52
CA SER A 187 9.83 -8.04 5.30
C SER A 187 10.08 -7.25 6.59
N ARG A 188 9.57 -7.75 7.71
CA ARG A 188 9.83 -7.23 9.05
C ARG A 188 11.32 -7.25 9.36
N ASN A 189 12.00 -8.39 9.16
CA ASN A 189 13.44 -8.50 9.38
C ASN A 189 14.23 -7.47 8.55
N TRP A 190 13.87 -7.26 7.29
CA TRP A 190 14.49 -6.24 6.45
C TRP A 190 14.26 -4.82 6.96
N ALA A 191 13.05 -4.50 7.40
CA ALA A 191 12.69 -3.21 7.97
C ALA A 191 13.38 -2.95 9.33
N PHE A 192 13.54 -3.99 10.14
CA PHE A 192 14.19 -3.94 11.44
C PHE A 192 15.71 -4.06 11.37
N GLY A 193 16.31 -4.15 10.17
CA GLY A 193 17.76 -4.26 9.99
C GLY A 193 18.34 -5.63 10.38
N ASP A 194 17.51 -6.66 10.52
CA ASP A 194 17.93 -8.05 10.75
C ASP A 194 18.30 -8.76 9.44
N SER A 195 18.00 -8.15 8.29
CA SER A 195 18.33 -8.64 6.95
C SER A 195 18.64 -7.46 6.02
N ASP A 196 19.74 -7.53 5.28
CA ASP A 196 20.06 -6.54 4.24
C ASP A 196 19.32 -6.80 2.94
N THR A 197 18.79 -8.01 2.78
CA THR A 197 18.10 -8.43 1.56
C THR A 197 16.59 -8.39 1.73
N LEU A 198 15.96 -7.92 0.66
CA LEU A 198 14.52 -8.02 0.43
C LEU A 198 14.35 -8.97 -0.76
N CYS A 199 13.75 -10.14 -0.56
CA CYS A 199 13.66 -11.18 -1.62
C CYS A 199 12.27 -11.26 -2.23
N HIS A 200 12.13 -11.67 -3.49
CA HIS A 200 10.80 -11.90 -4.09
C HIS A 200 10.00 -12.91 -3.25
N GLY A 201 8.81 -12.51 -2.79
CA GLY A 201 7.98 -13.33 -1.89
C GLY A 201 8.61 -13.68 -0.54
N GLY A 202 9.72 -13.03 -0.16
CA GLY A 202 10.52 -13.41 1.01
C GLY A 202 11.35 -14.70 0.82
N LEU A 203 11.33 -15.31 -0.36
CA LEU A 203 11.94 -16.60 -0.63
C LEU A 203 13.48 -16.52 -0.61
N THR A 204 14.09 -17.44 0.11
CA THR A 204 15.54 -17.49 0.36
C THR A 204 16.15 -18.78 -0.19
N ASN A 205 17.47 -18.84 -0.28
CA ASN A 205 18.26 -20.03 -0.61
C ASN A 205 18.23 -21.13 0.48
N GLY A 206 17.18 -21.20 1.31
CA GLY A 206 17.08 -22.15 2.41
C GLY A 206 17.25 -23.60 1.93
N GLU A 207 18.06 -24.37 2.67
CA GLU A 207 18.35 -25.76 2.32
C GLU A 207 17.15 -26.70 2.52
N SER A 208 16.19 -26.29 3.36
CA SER A 208 14.99 -27.08 3.65
C SER A 208 13.81 -26.64 2.78
N LYS A 209 13.22 -27.61 2.07
CA LYS A 209 11.94 -27.42 1.39
C LYS A 209 10.80 -27.07 2.34
N ASP A 210 10.91 -27.45 3.61
CA ASP A 210 9.89 -27.20 4.64
C ASP A 210 9.98 -25.78 5.21
N ASN A 211 11.07 -25.05 4.95
CA ASN A 211 11.23 -23.65 5.36
C ASN A 211 11.97 -22.83 4.28
N PRO A 212 11.25 -22.33 3.26
CA PRO A 212 11.87 -21.57 2.16
C PRO A 212 12.31 -20.15 2.56
N PHE A 213 12.14 -19.76 3.83
CA PHE A 213 12.47 -18.43 4.36
C PHE A 213 13.72 -18.41 5.27
N GLY A 214 14.29 -19.59 5.55
CA GLY A 214 15.36 -19.79 6.52
C GLY A 214 16.78 -19.50 6.01
N GLY A 215 16.96 -19.14 4.74
CA GLY A 215 18.25 -18.85 4.13
C GLY A 215 18.81 -17.46 4.45
N ASP A 216 20.09 -17.28 4.14
CA ASP A 216 20.87 -16.06 4.35
C ASP A 216 20.85 -15.11 3.14
N SER A 217 20.49 -15.61 1.97
CA SER A 217 20.38 -14.84 0.73
C SER A 217 19.11 -15.17 -0.03
N CYS A 218 18.75 -14.33 -1.01
CA CYS A 218 17.56 -14.57 -1.81
C CYS A 218 17.70 -15.84 -2.66
N ALA A 219 16.60 -16.60 -2.77
CA ALA A 219 16.56 -17.70 -3.72
C ALA A 219 16.85 -17.16 -5.13
N THR A 220 17.78 -17.77 -5.86
CA THR A 220 18.10 -17.41 -7.25
C THR A 220 17.77 -18.53 -8.24
N ARG A 221 17.39 -19.70 -7.73
CA ARG A 221 16.99 -20.86 -8.51
C ARG A 221 15.47 -21.02 -8.48
N GLY A 222 14.87 -21.20 -9.65
CA GLY A 222 13.43 -21.35 -9.82
C GLY A 222 12.73 -20.04 -10.10
N GLU A 223 11.43 -20.12 -10.30
CA GLU A 223 10.57 -19.00 -10.64
C GLU A 223 9.41 -18.88 -9.65
N LEU A 224 8.93 -17.66 -9.44
CA LEU A 224 7.69 -17.38 -8.75
C LEU A 224 6.58 -17.17 -9.77
N ILE A 225 5.67 -18.12 -9.79
CA ILE A 225 4.52 -18.15 -10.69
C ILE A 225 3.33 -17.55 -9.95
N SER A 226 2.85 -16.43 -10.44
CA SER A 226 1.58 -15.86 -9.97
C SER A 226 0.47 -16.46 -10.84
N ASP A 227 -0.30 -17.41 -10.31
CA ASP A 227 -1.47 -17.97 -10.99
C ASP A 227 -2.74 -17.27 -10.51
N VAL A 228 -2.97 -16.09 -11.07
CA VAL A 228 -4.21 -15.35 -10.86
C VAL A 228 -5.09 -15.52 -12.09
N SER A 229 -6.20 -16.24 -11.90
CA SER A 229 -7.19 -16.54 -12.92
C SER A 229 -7.60 -15.30 -13.73
N LYS A 230 -7.63 -15.42 -15.06
CA LYS A 230 -8.12 -14.38 -15.99
C LYS A 230 -9.61 -13.99 -15.82
N ILE A 231 -10.37 -14.75 -15.02
CA ILE A 231 -11.75 -14.40 -14.62
C ILE A 231 -11.74 -13.31 -13.53
N VAL A 232 -10.58 -13.03 -12.93
CA VAL A 232 -10.24 -11.75 -12.31
C VAL A 232 -9.98 -10.72 -13.42
N SER A 233 -10.92 -10.55 -14.35
CA SER A 233 -10.86 -9.52 -15.39
C SER A 233 -11.38 -8.22 -14.80
N GLY A 234 -10.45 -7.42 -14.28
CA GLY A 234 -10.66 -6.15 -13.60
C GLY A 234 -9.33 -5.69 -12.98
N PRO A 235 -9.22 -4.43 -12.51
CA PRO A 235 -7.95 -3.74 -12.28
C PRO A 235 -7.19 -4.16 -11.01
N ILE A 236 -7.17 -5.45 -10.66
CA ILE A 236 -6.07 -6.03 -9.87
C ILE A 236 -4.99 -6.44 -10.86
N PRO A 237 -3.80 -5.82 -10.86
CA PRO A 237 -2.68 -6.21 -11.67
C PRO A 237 -1.93 -7.29 -10.90
N LEU A 238 -2.62 -8.40 -10.65
CA LEU A 238 -1.93 -9.66 -10.67
C LEU A 238 -2.25 -10.21 -12.04
N SER A 239 -1.56 -9.65 -13.04
CA SER A 239 -1.40 -10.40 -14.27
C SER A 239 -0.76 -11.72 -13.86
N GLY A 240 -1.34 -12.83 -14.31
CA GLY A 240 -0.64 -14.10 -14.28
C GLY A 240 0.75 -13.89 -14.88
N GLY A 241 1.78 -14.39 -14.22
CA GLY A 241 3.14 -13.96 -14.50
C GLY A 241 4.17 -14.87 -13.89
N VAL A 242 5.36 -14.83 -14.49
CA VAL A 242 6.51 -15.61 -14.06
C VAL A 242 7.61 -14.62 -13.73
N THR A 243 8.01 -14.59 -12.46
CA THR A 243 9.07 -13.72 -11.95
C THR A 243 10.24 -14.58 -11.55
N LYS A 244 11.43 -14.27 -12.10
CA LYS A 244 12.65 -14.98 -11.68
C LYS A 244 12.94 -14.67 -10.22
N LEU A 245 13.23 -15.71 -9.44
CA LEU A 245 13.61 -15.51 -8.05
C LEU A 245 14.95 -14.76 -7.98
N GLY A 246 15.07 -13.97 -6.92
CA GLY A 246 16.25 -13.19 -6.63
C GLY A 246 15.93 -12.06 -5.67
N PRO A 247 16.87 -11.13 -5.50
CA PRO A 247 16.60 -9.91 -4.78
C PRO A 247 15.47 -9.12 -5.42
N GLN A 248 14.60 -8.57 -4.58
CA GLN A 248 13.56 -7.62 -4.96
C GLN A 248 14.23 -6.40 -5.56
N ILE A 249 13.91 -6.10 -6.82
CA ILE A 249 14.49 -4.95 -7.49
C ILE A 249 13.72 -3.72 -7.03
N LEU A 250 14.39 -2.85 -6.30
CA LEU A 250 13.95 -1.49 -6.07
C LEU A 250 14.45 -0.67 -7.26
N ASN A 251 13.62 -0.53 -8.31
CA ASN A 251 14.04 0.24 -9.47
C ASN A 251 13.93 1.74 -9.17
N TYR A 252 15.08 2.38 -9.11
CA TYR A 252 15.25 3.79 -8.79
C TYR A 252 15.48 4.67 -10.02
N ASP A 253 15.78 4.04 -11.18
CA ASP A 253 16.17 4.71 -12.41
C ASP A 253 15.08 4.57 -13.49
N CYS A 254 14.89 5.66 -14.24
CA CYS A 254 14.01 5.73 -15.40
C CYS A 254 14.84 6.22 -16.59
N GLU A 255 14.87 5.45 -17.67
CA GLU A 255 15.25 5.97 -18.98
C GLU A 255 14.04 5.95 -19.93
N PRO A 256 13.76 7.08 -20.61
CA PRO A 256 14.38 8.40 -20.42
C PRO A 256 14.09 9.05 -19.05
N GLU A 257 15.01 9.89 -18.57
CA GLU A 257 14.97 10.60 -17.29
C GLU A 257 13.68 11.43 -17.09
N CYS A 258 13.05 11.87 -18.19
CA CYS A 258 11.75 12.56 -18.15
C CYS A 258 10.62 11.74 -17.50
N TRP A 259 10.75 10.41 -17.46
CA TRP A 259 9.76 9.56 -16.79
C TRP A 259 9.89 9.69 -15.27
N CYS A 260 11.08 9.99 -14.74
CA CYS A 260 11.28 10.20 -13.30
C CYS A 260 10.59 11.45 -12.77
N SER A 261 10.32 12.42 -13.63
CA SER A 261 9.64 13.68 -13.32
C SER A 261 8.19 13.73 -13.80
N ASN A 262 7.66 12.64 -14.38
CA ASN A 262 6.36 12.62 -15.06
C ASN A 262 6.21 13.72 -16.14
N THR A 263 7.29 14.06 -16.83
CA THR A 263 7.34 15.13 -17.85
C THR A 263 7.64 14.61 -19.25
N CYS A 264 7.44 13.32 -19.55
CA CYS A 264 7.72 12.82 -20.89
C CYS A 264 6.67 13.27 -21.92
N PRO A 265 7.09 13.76 -23.10
CA PRO A 265 6.19 14.04 -24.22
C PRO A 265 5.42 12.78 -24.67
N GLU A 266 4.20 12.97 -25.16
CA GLU A 266 3.41 11.91 -25.78
C GLU A 266 4.18 11.28 -26.96
N GLY A 267 4.27 9.95 -26.99
CA GLY A 267 5.08 9.22 -27.98
C GLY A 267 6.55 9.00 -27.59
N SER A 268 6.97 9.39 -26.39
CA SER A 268 8.27 8.99 -25.84
C SER A 268 8.39 7.46 -25.80
N PRO A 269 9.59 6.89 -26.05
CA PRO A 269 9.79 5.46 -25.96
C PRO A 269 9.36 4.96 -24.56
N PRO A 270 8.77 3.75 -24.49
CA PRO A 270 8.33 3.18 -23.23
C PRO A 270 9.51 3.08 -22.27
N LEU A 271 9.21 3.28 -20.98
CA LEU A 271 10.18 3.12 -19.90
C LEU A 271 10.97 1.83 -20.10
N THR A 272 12.29 1.94 -20.18
CA THR A 272 13.17 0.77 -20.17
C THR A 272 13.75 0.66 -18.77
N PRO A 273 13.27 -0.28 -17.93
CA PRO A 273 13.94 -0.57 -16.66
C PRO A 273 15.38 -0.92 -16.99
N LYS A 274 16.36 -0.24 -16.40
CA LYS A 274 17.77 -0.57 -16.66
C LYS A 274 18.13 -1.98 -16.20
N ASN A 275 17.27 -2.68 -15.45
CA ASN A 275 17.54 -3.97 -14.83
C ASN A 275 18.90 -3.97 -14.11
N VAL A 276 19.40 -2.80 -13.70
CA VAL A 276 20.59 -2.72 -12.87
C VAL A 276 20.08 -3.11 -11.49
N LEU A 277 20.24 -4.40 -11.20
CA LEU A 277 20.08 -5.00 -9.89
C LEU A 277 20.89 -4.17 -8.88
N LEU A 278 20.22 -3.28 -8.17
CA LEU A 278 20.81 -2.55 -7.05
C LEU A 278 20.22 -3.09 -5.76
N ALA A 279 20.46 -4.39 -5.53
CA ALA A 279 20.07 -5.10 -4.33
C ALA A 279 21.27 -5.41 -3.41
N GLU A 280 22.25 -4.52 -3.39
CA GLU A 280 23.14 -4.40 -2.24
C GLU A 280 22.49 -3.48 -1.20
N GLY A 281 22.60 -3.82 0.08
CA GLY A 281 21.92 -3.17 1.21
C GLY A 281 22.11 -1.65 1.33
N ASP A 282 23.12 -1.07 0.66
CA ASP A 282 23.43 0.36 0.69
C ASP A 282 22.73 1.19 -0.41
N ASN A 283 21.96 0.57 -1.31
CA ASN A 283 21.45 1.28 -2.48
C ASN A 283 20.28 2.21 -2.16
N LEU A 284 19.40 1.85 -1.23
CA LEU A 284 18.31 2.75 -0.83
C LEU A 284 18.87 3.96 -0.07
N ALA A 285 19.80 3.75 0.89
CA ALA A 285 20.51 4.84 1.55
C ALA A 285 21.19 5.77 0.55
N ARG A 286 21.96 5.21 -0.40
CA ARG A 286 22.68 5.98 -1.43
C ARG A 286 21.72 6.73 -2.34
N TYR A 287 20.60 6.13 -2.71
CA TYR A 287 19.59 6.75 -3.55
C TYR A 287 18.91 7.92 -2.85
N ILE A 288 18.46 7.74 -1.61
CA ILE A 288 17.88 8.81 -0.78
C ILE A 288 18.92 9.92 -0.57
N ALA A 289 20.19 9.57 -0.33
CA ALA A 289 21.27 10.53 -0.14
C ALA A 289 21.50 11.42 -1.37
N LYS A 290 21.52 10.84 -2.57
CA LYS A 290 21.75 11.56 -3.84
C LYS A 290 20.53 12.30 -4.36
N SER A 291 19.33 11.84 -4.05
CA SER A 291 18.10 12.47 -4.55
C SER A 291 17.85 13.82 -3.87
N PRO A 292 17.11 14.76 -4.50
CA PRO A 292 16.63 15.98 -3.85
C PRO A 292 15.45 15.70 -2.88
N PHE A 293 14.93 14.47 -2.89
CA PHE A 293 13.79 14.02 -2.11
C PHE A 293 14.21 13.55 -0.72
N SER A 294 13.22 13.35 0.16
CA SER A 294 13.38 12.71 1.46
C SER A 294 14.53 13.26 2.30
N LYS A 295 14.45 14.56 2.64
CA LYS A 295 15.39 15.23 3.55
C LYS A 295 14.69 15.65 4.84
N LEU A 296 15.34 15.37 5.95
CA LEU A 296 14.95 15.83 7.29
C LEU A 296 15.07 17.35 7.40
N ASP A 297 14.59 17.92 8.51
CA ASP A 297 14.65 19.36 8.79
C ASP A 297 16.06 19.92 8.79
N SER A 298 17.03 19.13 9.23
CA SER A 298 18.47 19.41 9.17
C SER A 298 19.05 19.45 7.74
N GLY A 299 18.27 19.08 6.72
CA GLY A 299 18.73 18.86 5.35
C GLY A 299 19.43 17.51 5.12
N THR A 300 19.62 16.71 6.18
CA THR A 300 20.23 15.38 6.04
C THR A 300 19.26 14.41 5.36
N PRO A 301 19.75 13.44 4.58
CA PRO A 301 18.90 12.40 4.00
C PRO A 301 18.15 11.60 5.09
N VAL A 302 16.93 11.16 4.77
CA VAL A 302 16.18 10.23 5.62
C VAL A 302 17.00 8.94 5.82
N PRO A 303 17.15 8.46 7.07
CA PRO A 303 17.85 7.21 7.32
C PRO A 303 17.16 6.05 6.63
N GLU A 304 17.93 5.14 6.04
CA GLU A 304 17.38 4.02 5.28
C GLU A 304 16.42 3.16 6.10
N LEU A 305 16.76 2.83 7.35
CA LEU A 305 15.88 2.05 8.23
C LEU A 305 14.50 2.70 8.44
N ILE A 306 14.42 4.04 8.42
CA ILE A 306 13.14 4.76 8.51
C ILE A 306 12.32 4.59 7.22
N ALA A 307 12.98 4.66 6.06
CA ALA A 307 12.32 4.39 4.78
C ALA A 307 11.82 2.93 4.70
N ARG A 308 12.66 1.96 5.08
CA ARG A 308 12.29 0.53 5.12
C ARG A 308 11.12 0.28 6.09
N LEU A 309 11.12 0.94 7.24
CA LEU A 309 10.03 0.85 8.22
C LEU A 309 8.70 1.35 7.63
N GLY A 310 8.68 2.52 6.99
CA GLY A 310 7.48 3.04 6.33
C GLY A 310 6.93 2.08 5.27
N ILE A 311 7.80 1.57 4.40
CA ILE A 311 7.45 0.57 3.38
C ILE A 311 6.83 -0.69 4.02
N TYR A 312 7.39 -1.17 5.13
CA TYR A 312 6.86 -2.31 5.86
C TYR A 312 5.51 -2.03 6.54
N MET A 313 5.29 -0.82 7.09
CA MET A 313 3.99 -0.43 7.64
C MET A 313 2.88 -0.58 6.60
N HIS A 314 3.14 -0.19 5.35
CA HIS A 314 2.18 -0.38 4.26
C HIS A 314 1.76 -1.85 4.11
N TRP A 315 2.71 -2.75 3.90
CA TRP A 315 2.43 -4.19 3.72
C TRP A 315 1.80 -4.84 4.94
N LEU A 316 2.18 -4.41 6.14
CA LEU A 316 1.59 -4.87 7.39
C LEU A 316 0.10 -4.53 7.47
N SER A 317 -0.25 -3.31 7.07
CA SER A 317 -1.64 -2.87 7.02
C SER A 317 -2.44 -3.65 6.01
N ASP A 318 -1.97 -3.75 4.77
CA ASP A 318 -2.68 -4.48 3.72
C ASP A 318 -2.87 -5.95 4.06
N ARG A 319 -1.86 -6.58 4.69
CA ARG A 319 -2.00 -7.97 5.17
C ARG A 319 -3.27 -8.09 6.03
N ALA A 320 -3.44 -7.19 7.00
CA ALA A 320 -4.55 -7.18 7.94
C ALA A 320 -5.87 -6.70 7.32
N SER A 321 -5.87 -5.62 6.55
CA SER A 321 -7.08 -5.04 5.97
C SER A 321 -7.65 -5.90 4.83
N HIS A 322 -6.81 -6.66 4.13
CA HIS A 322 -7.23 -7.65 3.12
C HIS A 322 -7.37 -9.06 3.70
N ALA A 323 -7.51 -9.22 5.02
CA ALA A 323 -7.65 -10.52 5.70
C ALA A 323 -8.71 -11.44 5.09
N ASN A 324 -9.80 -10.91 4.51
CA ASN A 324 -10.80 -11.74 3.82
C ASN A 324 -10.19 -12.52 2.63
N CYS A 325 -9.32 -11.86 1.87
CA CYS A 325 -8.56 -12.47 0.78
C CYS A 325 -7.42 -13.33 1.34
N THR A 326 -6.62 -12.78 2.25
CA THR A 326 -5.33 -13.36 2.63
C THR A 326 -5.46 -14.48 3.68
N ASN A 327 -6.62 -14.60 4.36
CA ASN A 327 -6.98 -15.77 5.19
C ASN A 327 -7.77 -16.84 4.41
N ALA A 328 -8.08 -16.62 3.13
CA ALA A 328 -8.77 -17.64 2.33
C ALA A 328 -7.90 -18.89 2.19
N LYS A 329 -8.53 -20.07 2.26
CA LYS A 329 -7.82 -21.36 2.14
C LYS A 329 -7.02 -21.47 0.84
N ARG A 330 -7.60 -20.97 -0.27
CA ARG A 330 -6.99 -20.97 -1.60
C ARG A 330 -5.95 -19.87 -1.83
N SER A 331 -5.87 -18.89 -0.94
CA SER A 331 -4.85 -17.84 -1.01
C SER A 331 -3.59 -18.31 -0.31
N LYS A 332 -2.65 -18.86 -1.09
CA LYS A 332 -1.43 -19.50 -0.58
C LYS A 332 -0.26 -19.29 -1.53
N LEU A 333 0.91 -19.05 -0.95
CA LEU A 333 2.20 -19.29 -1.57
C LEU A 333 2.59 -20.75 -1.30
N SER A 334 2.81 -21.54 -2.33
CA SER A 334 3.21 -22.95 -2.23
C SER A 334 4.47 -23.23 -3.06
N GLY A 335 5.07 -24.40 -2.84
CA GLY A 335 6.33 -24.81 -3.45
C GLY A 335 7.47 -24.96 -2.42
N PRO A 336 8.70 -25.27 -2.87
CA PRO A 336 9.08 -25.45 -4.26
C PRO A 336 8.53 -26.76 -4.85
N ASP A 337 8.14 -26.76 -6.13
CA ASP A 337 7.80 -27.96 -6.88
C ASP A 337 9.06 -28.79 -7.27
N SER A 338 8.92 -29.77 -8.17
CA SER A 338 10.04 -30.59 -8.62
C SER A 338 11.11 -29.79 -9.40
N ASP A 339 10.71 -28.71 -10.04
CA ASP A 339 11.58 -27.85 -10.85
C ASP A 339 12.19 -26.71 -10.02
N GLY A 340 11.73 -26.56 -8.77
CA GLY A 340 12.17 -25.52 -7.85
C GLY A 340 11.30 -24.27 -7.90
N ASN A 341 10.16 -24.31 -8.57
CA ASN A 341 9.26 -23.17 -8.73
C ASN A 341 8.28 -23.05 -7.57
N TYR A 342 7.85 -21.83 -7.32
CA TYR A 342 6.84 -21.51 -6.32
C TYR A 342 5.62 -20.95 -7.01
N THR A 343 4.44 -21.19 -6.43
CA THR A 343 3.18 -20.73 -6.98
C THR A 343 2.42 -19.90 -5.96
N ILE A 344 1.97 -18.71 -6.35
CA ILE A 344 0.99 -17.93 -5.62
C ILE A 344 -0.37 -18.20 -6.22
N ASN A 345 -1.23 -18.77 -5.39
CA ASN A 345 -2.64 -18.93 -5.68
C ASN A 345 -3.42 -17.90 -4.87
N LEU A 346 -4.44 -17.30 -5.48
CA LEU A 346 -5.39 -16.43 -4.80
C LEU A 346 -6.81 -16.94 -4.97
N ASP A 347 -7.60 -16.84 -3.90
CA ASP A 347 -9.00 -17.22 -3.94
C ASP A 347 -9.79 -16.32 -4.91
N THR A 348 -10.32 -16.88 -5.98
CA THR A 348 -11.00 -16.12 -7.04
C THR A 348 -12.30 -15.45 -6.60
N LEU A 349 -12.90 -15.89 -5.49
CA LEU A 349 -14.11 -15.28 -4.95
C LEU A 349 -13.81 -14.18 -3.93
N ARG A 350 -12.76 -14.36 -3.12
CA ARG A 350 -12.42 -13.43 -2.03
C ARG A 350 -11.34 -12.41 -2.38
N CYS A 351 -10.53 -12.70 -3.40
CA CYS A 351 -9.43 -11.86 -3.89
C CYS A 351 -9.67 -11.30 -5.29
N ASN A 352 -10.91 -11.31 -5.80
CA ASN A 352 -11.20 -10.64 -7.07
C ASN A 352 -11.19 -9.12 -6.94
N ALA A 353 -11.11 -8.43 -8.08
CA ALA A 353 -11.01 -6.96 -8.16
C ALA A 353 -12.10 -6.22 -7.40
N ILE A 354 -13.31 -6.74 -7.46
CA ILE A 354 -14.43 -6.16 -6.73
C ILE A 354 -14.19 -6.32 -5.22
N SER A 355 -13.84 -7.51 -4.74
CA SER A 355 -13.62 -7.78 -3.31
C SER A 355 -12.42 -7.01 -2.74
N HIS A 356 -11.36 -6.86 -3.53
CA HIS A 356 -10.19 -6.07 -3.16
C HIS A 356 -10.51 -4.58 -3.09
N ALA A 357 -11.12 -4.02 -4.14
CA ALA A 357 -11.54 -2.62 -4.14
C ALA A 357 -12.56 -2.32 -3.04
N MET A 358 -13.40 -3.30 -2.70
CA MET A 358 -14.29 -3.25 -1.55
C MET A 358 -13.53 -3.23 -0.21
N SER A 359 -12.39 -3.90 -0.09
CA SER A 359 -11.57 -3.86 1.13
C SER A 359 -10.99 -2.46 1.34
N HIS A 360 -10.44 -1.84 0.29
CA HIS A 360 -10.03 -0.42 0.34
C HIS A 360 -11.20 0.52 0.61
N TYR A 361 -12.36 0.29 -0.01
CA TYR A 361 -13.58 1.06 0.31
C TYR A 361 -13.92 1.00 1.81
N TRP A 362 -13.69 -0.13 2.46
CA TRP A 362 -13.97 -0.28 3.89
C TRP A 362 -12.86 0.25 4.81
N GLU A 363 -11.60 0.27 4.36
CA GLU A 363 -10.47 0.88 5.08
C GLU A 363 -10.68 2.37 5.31
N GLN A 364 -11.39 3.01 4.40
CA GLN A 364 -11.73 4.42 4.44
C GLN A 364 -12.93 4.68 5.33
N GLY A 365 -13.27 3.79 6.26
CA GLY A 365 -14.36 4.02 7.20
C GLY A 365 -15.75 3.87 6.58
N LEU A 366 -16.57 3.01 7.18
CA LEU A 366 -17.99 2.90 6.85
C LEU A 366 -18.83 3.97 7.57
N GLY A 367 -18.21 5.03 8.09
CA GLY A 367 -18.82 5.91 9.08
C GLY A 367 -18.87 5.22 10.44
N ASP A 368 -20.05 4.77 10.88
CA ASP A 368 -20.25 4.15 12.21
C ASP A 368 -19.59 2.77 12.40
N LYS A 369 -18.84 2.28 11.41
CA LYS A 369 -18.14 0.99 11.46
C LYS A 369 -16.76 1.07 10.80
N VAL A 370 -15.82 0.32 11.35
CA VAL A 370 -14.54 -0.01 10.73
C VAL A 370 -14.49 -1.52 10.56
N THR A 371 -13.72 -2.01 9.57
CA THR A 371 -13.53 -3.45 9.44
C THR A 371 -12.61 -3.97 10.53
N ARG A 372 -12.77 -5.24 10.89
CA ARG A 372 -11.81 -5.94 11.76
C ARG A 372 -10.38 -5.88 11.22
N GLY A 373 -10.22 -5.85 9.89
CA GLY A 373 -8.92 -5.75 9.24
C GLY A 373 -8.26 -4.40 9.46
N SER A 374 -8.99 -3.31 9.24
CA SER A 374 -8.49 -1.96 9.48
C SER A 374 -8.26 -1.68 10.98
N GLU A 375 -9.14 -2.20 11.85
CA GLU A 375 -8.90 -2.16 13.30
C GLU A 375 -7.61 -2.90 13.69
N ALA A 376 -7.36 -4.06 13.10
CA ALA A 376 -6.12 -4.82 13.33
C ALA A 376 -4.90 -4.07 12.79
N ALA A 377 -4.97 -3.48 11.59
CA ALA A 377 -3.90 -2.67 11.01
C ALA A 377 -3.49 -1.52 11.95
N LEU A 378 -4.46 -0.78 12.50
CA LEU A 378 -4.20 0.32 13.45
C LEU A 378 -3.49 -0.16 14.72
N ARG A 379 -3.84 -1.35 15.24
CA ARG A 379 -3.16 -1.96 16.40
C ARG A 379 -1.75 -2.39 16.05
N LEU A 380 -1.59 -3.06 14.91
CA LEU A 380 -0.30 -3.55 14.42
C LEU A 380 0.69 -2.40 14.20
N TYR A 381 0.24 -1.22 13.75
CA TYR A 381 1.09 -0.02 13.71
C TYR A 381 1.65 0.34 15.08
N ALA A 382 0.78 0.44 16.10
CA ALA A 382 1.23 0.84 17.43
C ALA A 382 2.18 -0.21 18.06
N GLU A 383 1.93 -1.49 17.81
CA GLU A 383 2.78 -2.58 18.27
C GLU A 383 4.15 -2.58 17.57
N GLU A 384 4.19 -2.55 16.24
CA GLU A 384 5.43 -2.67 15.48
C GLU A 384 6.26 -1.39 15.47
N LEU A 385 5.64 -0.20 15.40
CA LEU A 385 6.34 1.07 15.59
C LEU A 385 6.89 1.18 17.01
N GLY A 386 6.14 0.71 18.02
CA GLY A 386 6.59 0.64 19.41
C GLY A 386 7.78 -0.30 19.59
N ALA A 387 7.72 -1.49 18.99
CA ALA A 387 8.81 -2.47 19.01
C ALA A 387 10.08 -1.94 18.34
N PHE A 388 9.94 -1.29 17.17
CA PHE A 388 11.05 -0.64 16.49
C PHE A 388 11.64 0.49 17.34
N ALA A 389 10.79 1.36 17.91
CA ALA A 389 11.22 2.45 18.76
C ALA A 389 11.98 1.95 19.99
N ALA A 390 11.50 0.89 20.65
CA ALA A 390 12.17 0.29 21.80
C ALA A 390 13.57 -0.25 21.44
N ARG A 391 13.72 -0.87 20.26
CA ARG A 391 15.01 -1.39 19.76
C ARG A 391 16.00 -0.28 19.42
N TYR A 392 15.54 0.76 18.73
CA TYR A 392 16.43 1.76 18.10
C TYR A 392 16.63 3.04 18.92
N ARG A 393 15.79 3.35 19.91
CA ARG A 393 15.96 4.53 20.76
C ARG A 393 17.33 4.61 21.46
N PRO A 394 17.91 3.52 22.00
CA PRO A 394 19.25 3.58 22.59
C PRO A 394 20.37 3.87 21.57
N GLN A 395 20.17 3.46 20.32
CA GLN A 395 21.18 3.52 19.26
C GLN A 395 21.09 4.81 18.44
N HIS A 396 19.88 5.34 18.30
CA HIS A 396 19.56 6.53 17.51
C HIS A 396 18.61 7.46 18.27
N PRO A 397 19.01 7.98 19.45
CA PRO A 397 18.15 8.84 20.27
C PRO A 397 17.66 10.07 19.50
N GLN A 398 18.43 10.55 18.52
CA GLN A 398 18.07 11.67 17.65
C GLN A 398 16.86 11.44 16.73
N TRP A 399 16.36 10.21 16.60
CA TRP A 399 15.12 9.92 15.86
C TRP A 399 13.86 10.09 16.71
N PHE A 400 14.03 10.17 18.02
CA PHE A 400 12.96 10.12 18.99
C PHE A 400 12.87 11.42 19.77
N ARG A 401 11.71 11.64 20.37
CA ARG A 401 11.51 12.67 21.39
C ARG A 401 12.29 12.25 22.64
N GLU A 402 12.86 13.23 23.35
CA GLU A 402 13.62 12.98 24.58
C GLU A 402 12.77 12.27 25.63
N ILE A 403 11.50 12.68 25.76
CA ILE A 403 10.52 12.05 26.63
C ILE A 403 9.44 11.40 25.76
N PRO A 404 9.33 10.06 25.75
CA PRO A 404 8.26 9.37 25.06
C PRO A 404 6.89 9.77 25.64
N PRO A 405 5.88 10.04 24.80
CA PRO A 405 4.55 10.36 25.28
C PRO A 405 3.96 9.19 26.08
N PRO A 406 3.31 9.43 27.23
CA PRO A 406 2.70 8.37 28.04
C PRO A 406 1.31 7.97 27.50
N LEU A 407 1.19 7.76 26.18
CA LEU A 407 -0.08 7.44 25.54
C LEU A 407 -0.34 5.93 25.55
N SER A 408 -1.54 5.54 25.95
CA SER A 408 -1.95 4.13 25.97
C SER A 408 -2.46 3.68 24.59
N MET A 409 -2.41 2.38 24.32
CA MET A 409 -3.07 1.77 23.15
C MET A 409 -4.57 2.11 23.09
N ALA A 410 -5.22 2.27 24.25
CA ALA A 410 -6.62 2.66 24.33
C ALA A 410 -6.86 4.10 23.84
N TYR A 411 -5.90 5.01 24.04
CA TYR A 411 -5.98 6.37 23.51
C TYR A 411 -5.60 6.42 22.02
N ILE A 412 -4.54 5.72 21.61
CA ILE A 412 -4.06 5.74 20.23
C ILE A 412 -5.09 5.11 19.29
N VAL A 413 -5.51 3.86 19.59
CA VAL A 413 -6.42 3.08 18.75
C VAL A 413 -7.78 2.90 19.41
N GLY A 414 -7.81 2.53 20.69
CA GLY A 414 -9.05 2.25 21.42
C GLY A 414 -9.78 0.99 20.97
N MET A 415 -11.09 0.96 21.17
CA MET A 415 -11.99 -0.12 20.74
C MET A 415 -13.21 0.49 20.05
N PRO A 416 -13.97 -0.24 19.22
CA PRO A 416 -15.14 0.33 18.54
C PRO A 416 -16.16 1.01 19.48
N ALA A 417 -16.32 0.49 20.70
CA ALA A 417 -17.21 1.09 21.71
C ALA A 417 -16.66 2.37 22.36
N ILE A 418 -15.33 2.53 22.40
CA ILE A 418 -14.61 3.69 22.96
C ILE A 418 -13.41 3.94 22.06
N PRO A 419 -13.62 4.54 20.87
CA PRO A 419 -12.57 4.66 19.88
C PRO A 419 -11.50 5.65 20.34
N GLY A 420 -10.24 5.27 20.14
CA GLY A 420 -9.09 6.16 20.30
C GLY A 420 -8.97 7.09 19.09
N VAL A 421 -7.87 7.82 19.00
CA VAL A 421 -7.67 8.84 17.97
C VAL A 421 -7.75 8.26 16.56
N THR A 422 -6.96 7.23 16.25
CA THR A 422 -6.89 6.70 14.88
C THR A 422 -8.17 6.02 14.46
N LEU A 423 -8.77 5.23 15.34
CA LEU A 423 -10.06 4.57 15.06
C LEU A 423 -11.20 5.59 14.92
N ARG A 424 -11.23 6.64 15.76
CA ARG A 424 -12.21 7.72 15.67
C ARG A 424 -12.08 8.46 14.33
N ALA A 425 -10.86 8.72 13.88
CA ALA A 425 -10.63 9.33 12.57
C ALA A 425 -11.10 8.40 11.44
N SER A 426 -10.83 7.09 11.52
CA SER A 426 -11.36 6.11 10.57
C SER A 426 -12.89 5.97 10.59
N LEU A 427 -13.56 6.27 11.71
CA LEU A 427 -15.02 6.24 11.84
C LEU A 427 -15.70 7.55 11.35
N GLU A 428 -14.97 8.64 11.19
CA GLU A 428 -15.55 9.89 10.73
C GLU A 428 -15.92 9.82 9.24
N LYS A 429 -17.03 10.43 8.79
CA LYS A 429 -17.49 10.34 7.39
C LYS A 429 -16.92 11.45 6.51
N SER A 430 -16.68 12.62 7.08
CA SER A 430 -16.15 13.79 6.36
C SER A 430 -14.62 13.74 6.34
N ALA A 431 -14.02 13.72 5.15
CA ALA A 431 -12.56 13.71 5.01
C ALA A 431 -11.89 14.88 5.74
N THR A 432 -12.43 16.10 5.65
CA THR A 432 -11.94 17.26 6.41
C THR A 432 -11.98 17.00 7.92
N LYS A 433 -13.09 16.46 8.44
CA LYS A 433 -13.18 16.14 9.87
C LYS A 433 -12.24 15.01 10.28
N ARG A 434 -11.95 14.02 9.41
CA ARG A 434 -10.95 12.98 9.68
C ARG A 434 -9.58 13.59 9.94
N ILE A 435 -9.12 14.42 9.01
CA ILE A 435 -7.84 15.12 9.11
C ILE A 435 -7.86 16.01 10.35
N LYS A 436 -8.97 16.74 10.60
CA LYS A 436 -9.11 17.57 11.80
C LYS A 436 -8.98 16.78 13.10
N ILE A 437 -9.56 15.58 13.21
CA ILE A 437 -9.41 14.71 14.39
C ILE A 437 -7.93 14.38 14.65
N ILE A 438 -7.15 14.16 13.59
CA ILE A 438 -5.71 13.91 13.70
C ILE A 438 -4.96 15.19 14.08
N MET A 439 -5.24 16.32 13.42
CA MET A 439 -4.63 17.62 13.72
C MET A 439 -4.87 18.04 15.17
N ASP A 440 -6.12 17.98 15.63
CA ASP A 440 -6.50 18.34 17.00
C ASP A 440 -5.78 17.41 18.00
N ALA A 441 -5.70 16.11 17.71
CA ALA A 441 -4.96 15.18 18.56
C ALA A 441 -3.44 15.41 18.55
N LEU A 442 -2.85 15.85 17.44
CA LEU A 442 -1.45 16.25 17.39
C LEU A 442 -1.23 17.46 18.30
N GLU A 443 -2.08 18.48 18.20
CA GLU A 443 -2.03 19.69 19.03
C GLU A 443 -2.21 19.37 20.52
N GLU A 444 -3.25 18.61 20.89
CA GLU A 444 -3.54 18.19 22.26
C GLU A 444 -2.36 17.51 22.96
N ASN A 445 -1.55 16.75 22.20
CA ASN A 445 -0.40 16.01 22.72
C ASN A 445 0.94 16.74 22.53
N ASN A 446 0.91 17.99 22.06
CA ASN A 446 2.10 18.78 21.74
C ASN A 446 3.02 18.04 20.73
N PHE A 447 2.41 17.39 19.75
CA PHE A 447 3.09 16.72 18.64
C PHE A 447 3.31 17.69 17.48
N ASP A 448 4.27 17.37 16.63
CA ASP A 448 4.54 18.17 15.45
C ASP A 448 3.35 18.02 14.47
N PRO A 449 2.89 19.10 13.83
CA PRO A 449 1.86 19.01 12.80
C PRO A 449 2.41 18.33 11.55
N ILE A 450 1.52 17.74 10.75
CA ILE A 450 1.90 17.25 9.43
C ILE A 450 2.39 18.45 8.59
N PRO A 451 3.56 18.37 7.93
CA PRO A 451 4.05 19.43 7.06
C PRO A 451 2.97 19.89 6.07
N GLY A 452 2.70 21.19 6.03
CA GLY A 452 1.66 21.78 5.19
C GLY A 452 0.23 21.71 5.75
N PHE A 453 0.00 21.14 6.93
CA PHE A 453 -1.34 20.98 7.54
C PHE A 453 -1.38 21.50 8.98
N ILE A 454 -1.23 22.81 9.12
CA ILE A 454 -1.40 23.51 10.41
C ILE A 454 -2.83 24.03 10.56
N THR A 455 -3.41 24.54 9.45
CA THR A 455 -4.78 25.03 9.35
C THR A 455 -5.31 24.73 7.96
N PHE A 456 -6.61 24.52 7.77
CA PHE A 456 -7.18 24.44 6.43
C PHE A 456 -7.25 25.83 5.79
N CYS A 457 -6.94 25.93 4.50
CA CYS A 457 -6.94 27.22 3.80
C CYS A 457 -8.35 27.71 3.44
N ASN A 458 -9.35 26.81 3.51
CA ASN A 458 -10.74 27.07 3.15
C ASN A 458 -11.69 27.09 4.35
N GLU A 459 -11.18 27.17 5.58
CA GLU A 459 -11.99 27.29 6.80
C GLU A 459 -12.13 28.73 7.30
#